data_AF-A0A7G6YLT2-F1
#
_entry.id   AF-A0A7G6YLT2-F1
#
_cell.length_a   1.000
_cell.length_b   1.000
_cell.length_c   1.000
_cell.angle_alpha   90.00
_cell.angle_beta   90.00
_cell.angle_gamma   90.00
#
_symmetry.space_group_name_H-M   'P 1'
#
loop_
_entity.id
_entity.type
_entity.pdbx_description
1 polymer ?
#
loop_
_entity_poly.entity_id
_entity_poly.type
_entity_poly.pdbx_seq_one_letter_code
_entity_poly.pdbx_strand_id
1 'polypeptide(L)'
;MKLLLLLLLQTAPEQNTDPIPRLIQEREALVRQYEAANSQRNAFLANKPSKRDLEEVVAALKGIIRKDTEIVQAVKDDALRQTAGLVAERQQVQQQASVAQSDQSTTQERFYDLQRQITNLEERERQHQKKLAEAQTLANEVDQSRTTRDLLTAGLAVLSVGLLVYVGRLRGQRRAPAKRKR
;
A
#
# COMPACT_ATOMS: atom_id res chain seq x y z
N MET A 1 36.60 20.89 4.18
CA MET A 1 36.54 19.41 4.32
C MET A 1 37.08 18.87 5.65
N LYS A 2 37.44 19.70 6.64
CA LYS A 2 37.87 19.27 8.00
C LYS A 2 36.74 19.20 9.04
N LEU A 3 35.56 19.73 8.71
CA LEU A 3 34.38 19.77 9.60
C LEU A 3 33.46 18.55 9.48
N LEU A 4 33.63 17.72 8.45
CA LEU A 4 32.85 16.49 8.26
C LEU A 4 33.45 15.27 8.97
N LEU A 5 34.67 15.37 9.49
CA LEU A 5 35.40 14.26 10.09
C LEU A 5 35.32 14.25 11.64
N LEU A 6 34.73 15.28 12.26
CA LEU A 6 34.63 15.39 13.71
C LEU A 6 33.27 14.95 14.29
N LEU A 7 32.27 14.68 13.45
CA LEU A 7 30.91 14.33 13.91
C LEU A 7 30.66 12.81 13.96
N LEU A 8 31.65 11.99 13.63
CA LEU A 8 31.49 10.54 13.43
C LEU A 8 32.05 9.68 14.57
N LEU A 9 32.43 10.28 15.70
CA LEU A 9 33.18 9.57 16.76
C LEU A 9 32.47 9.48 18.13
N GLN A 10 31.15 9.66 18.19
CA GLN A 10 30.46 9.70 19.48
C GLN A 10 29.14 8.94 19.53
N THR A 11 29.14 7.72 18.99
CA THR A 11 28.23 6.66 19.44
C THR A 11 29.06 5.53 20.02
N ALA A 12 29.62 5.75 21.21
CA ALA A 12 30.02 4.63 22.04
C ALA A 12 28.72 3.89 22.39
N PRO A 13 28.59 2.58 22.08
CA PRO A 13 27.46 1.82 22.57
C PRO A 13 27.56 1.85 24.10
N GLU A 14 26.51 2.31 24.78
CA GLU A 14 26.41 2.07 26.21
C GLU A 14 26.50 0.56 26.41
N GLN A 15 27.64 0.11 26.94
CA GLN A 15 27.76 -1.22 27.48
C GLN A 15 26.87 -1.26 28.72
N ASN A 16 25.57 -1.48 28.52
CA ASN A 16 24.65 -2.00 29.52
C ASN A 16 25.19 -3.39 29.89
N THR A 17 26.22 -3.37 30.74
CA THR A 17 26.78 -4.57 31.33
C THR A 17 25.74 -5.02 32.32
N ASP A 18 25.01 -6.09 32.00
CA ASP A 18 24.02 -6.66 32.91
C ASP A 18 24.65 -6.82 34.30
N PRO A 19 24.16 -6.11 35.33
CA PRO A 19 24.80 -6.12 36.65
C PRO A 19 24.52 -7.43 37.38
N ILE A 20 23.46 -8.14 37.00
CA ILE A 20 22.98 -9.38 37.60
C ILE A 20 24.07 -10.46 37.71
N PRO A 21 24.77 -10.87 36.63
CA PRO A 21 25.82 -11.90 36.71
C PRO A 21 26.95 -11.52 37.68
N ARG A 22 27.33 -10.24 37.73
CA ARG A 22 28.35 -9.74 38.66
C ARG A 22 27.86 -9.82 40.11
N LEU A 23 26.63 -9.38 40.38
CA LEU A 23 26.05 -9.41 41.73
C LEU A 23 25.89 -10.85 42.25
N ILE A 24 25.56 -11.80 41.37
CA ILE A 24 25.49 -13.25 41.71
C ILE A 24 26.87 -13.78 42.11
N GLN A 25 27.93 -13.46 41.36
CA GLN A 25 29.30 -13.86 41.70
C GLN A 25 29.75 -13.27 43.04
N GLU A 26 29.45 -12.00 43.29
CA GLU A 26 29.76 -11.34 44.56
C GLU A 26 28.99 -11.98 45.74
N ARG A 27 27.74 -12.43 45.52
CA ARG A 27 26.94 -13.17 46.51
C ARG A 27 27.51 -14.56 46.80
N GLU A 28 27.94 -15.30 45.78
CA GLU A 28 28.59 -16.62 45.98
C GLU A 28 29.86 -16.52 46.82
N ALA A 29 30.67 -15.47 46.62
CA ALA A 29 31.86 -15.23 47.44
C ALA A 29 31.52 -15.00 48.93
N LEU A 30 30.45 -14.24 49.21
CA LEU A 30 29.98 -13.99 50.58
C LEU A 30 29.40 -15.25 51.24
N VAL A 31 28.72 -16.11 50.47
CA VAL A 31 28.23 -17.42 50.97
C VAL A 31 29.39 -18.33 51.36
N ARG A 32 30.45 -18.38 50.55
CA ARG A 32 31.67 -19.14 50.89
C ARG A 32 32.35 -18.63 52.16
N GLN A 33 32.37 -17.31 52.37
CA GLN A 33 32.89 -16.71 53.61
C GLN A 33 32.04 -17.10 54.83
N TYR A 34 30.71 -17.09 54.68
CA TYR A 34 29.79 -17.58 55.72
C TYR A 34 30.01 -19.06 56.03
N GLU A 35 30.15 -19.91 55.01
CA GLU A 35 30.39 -21.35 55.19
C GLU A 35 31.74 -21.63 55.86
N ALA A 36 32.78 -20.88 55.52
CA ALA A 36 34.08 -20.94 56.18
C ALA A 36 33.98 -20.54 57.66
N ALA A 37 33.35 -19.41 57.97
CA ALA A 37 33.14 -18.96 59.35
C ALA A 37 32.27 -19.93 60.17
N ASN A 38 31.23 -20.51 59.55
CA ASN A 38 30.33 -21.46 60.21
C ASN A 38 30.98 -22.85 60.39
N SER A 39 31.82 -23.30 59.45
CA SER A 39 32.56 -24.56 59.60
C SER A 39 33.65 -24.47 60.66
N GLN A 40 34.31 -23.31 60.81
CA GLN A 40 35.26 -23.04 61.89
C GLN A 40 34.58 -23.09 63.27
N ARG A 41 33.31 -22.68 63.35
CA ARG A 41 32.47 -22.82 64.55
C ARG A 41 32.13 -24.28 64.89
N ASN A 42 31.98 -25.15 63.89
CA ASN A 42 31.63 -26.56 64.09
C ASN A 42 32.86 -27.48 64.30
N ALA A 43 34.05 -27.05 63.88
CA ALA A 43 35.30 -27.79 64.10
C ALA A 43 35.80 -27.71 65.56
N PHE A 44 35.37 -26.70 66.32
CA PHE A 44 35.78 -26.46 67.71
C PHE A 44 34.76 -27.06 68.69
N LEU A 45 34.75 -28.39 68.77
CA LEU A 45 33.80 -29.26 69.49
C LEU A 45 33.80 -29.16 71.05
N ALA A 46 34.17 -28.02 71.65
CA ALA A 46 34.04 -27.84 73.10
C ALA A 46 33.87 -26.36 73.50
N ASN A 47 32.68 -26.07 74.05
CA ASN A 47 32.31 -24.90 74.86
C ASN A 47 32.27 -23.51 74.20
N LYS A 48 31.03 -23.11 73.90
CA LYS A 48 30.50 -21.73 73.72
C LYS A 48 31.10 -20.93 72.55
N PRO A 49 30.27 -20.52 71.56
CA PRO A 49 30.75 -19.65 70.49
C PRO A 49 31.32 -18.35 71.09
N SER A 50 32.51 -17.97 70.64
CA SER A 50 33.08 -16.65 70.92
C SER A 50 32.14 -15.60 70.32
N LYS A 51 31.86 -14.51 71.04
CA LYS A 51 31.03 -13.40 70.53
C LYS A 51 31.55 -12.87 69.18
N ARG A 52 32.85 -12.95 68.95
CA ARG A 52 33.52 -12.53 67.72
C ARG A 52 33.10 -13.36 66.50
N ASP A 53 32.94 -14.66 66.66
CA ASP A 53 32.55 -15.56 65.54
C ASP A 53 31.07 -15.35 65.18
N LEU A 54 30.25 -15.05 66.18
CA LEU A 54 28.85 -14.64 65.97
C LEU A 54 28.76 -13.30 65.23
N GLU A 55 29.62 -12.34 65.55
CA GLU A 55 29.67 -11.05 64.86
C GLU A 55 30.09 -11.20 63.39
N GLU A 56 31.07 -12.06 63.09
CA GLU A 56 31.53 -12.33 61.72
C GLU A 56 30.46 -13.03 60.88
N VAL A 57 29.77 -14.02 61.43
CA VAL A 57 28.64 -14.68 60.79
C VAL A 57 27.49 -13.69 60.52
N VAL A 58 27.17 -12.83 61.48
CA VAL A 58 26.14 -11.79 61.31
C VAL A 58 26.55 -10.76 60.27
N ALA A 59 27.83 -10.38 60.21
CA ALA A 59 28.35 -9.47 59.19
C ALA A 59 28.25 -10.09 57.78
N ALA A 60 28.62 -11.36 57.63
CA ALA A 60 28.48 -12.09 56.36
C ALA A 60 27.00 -12.20 55.93
N LEU A 61 26.11 -12.56 56.85
CA LEU A 61 24.66 -12.62 56.61
C LEU A 61 24.09 -11.25 56.17
N LYS A 62 24.48 -10.16 56.84
CA LYS A 62 24.07 -8.80 56.45
C LYS A 62 24.60 -8.43 55.06
N GLY A 63 25.82 -8.85 54.73
CA GLY A 63 26.40 -8.68 53.40
C GLY A 63 25.60 -9.41 52.31
N ILE A 64 25.25 -10.68 52.56
CA ILE A 64 24.43 -11.50 51.65
C ILE A 64 23.06 -10.85 51.44
N ILE A 65 22.38 -10.45 52.51
CA ILE A 65 21.04 -9.83 52.42
C ILE A 65 21.09 -8.53 51.61
N ARG A 66 22.12 -7.70 51.81
CA ARG A 66 22.30 -6.48 51.03
C ARG A 66 22.47 -6.81 49.55
N LYS A 67 23.26 -7.85 49.24
CA LYS A 67 23.48 -8.29 47.85
C LYS A 67 22.24 -8.88 47.20
N ASP A 68 21.48 -9.69 47.94
CA ASP A 68 20.21 -10.22 47.47
C ASP A 68 19.21 -9.08 47.19
N THR A 69 19.23 -8.00 47.97
CA THR A 69 18.40 -6.81 47.73
C THR A 69 18.81 -6.10 46.43
N GLU A 70 20.11 -5.93 46.18
CA GLU A 70 20.63 -5.35 44.95
C GLU A 70 20.28 -6.21 43.72
N ILE A 71 20.37 -7.54 43.83
CA ILE A 71 19.97 -8.49 42.77
C ILE A 71 18.48 -8.35 42.45
N VAL A 72 17.62 -8.33 43.48
CA VAL A 72 16.17 -8.20 43.29
C VAL A 72 15.82 -6.86 42.63
N GLN A 73 16.50 -5.77 43.00
CA GLN A 73 16.31 -4.47 42.35
C GLN A 73 16.72 -4.52 40.88
N ALA A 74 17.91 -5.07 40.57
CA ALA A 74 18.39 -5.20 39.21
C ALA A 74 17.45 -6.04 38.33
N VAL A 75 16.91 -7.16 38.85
CA VAL A 75 15.93 -7.99 38.14
C VAL A 75 14.63 -7.25 37.88
N LYS A 76 14.15 -6.46 38.85
CA LYS A 76 12.94 -5.64 38.66
C LYS A 76 13.14 -4.57 37.60
N ASP A 77 14.27 -3.89 37.62
CA ASP A 77 14.60 -2.86 36.64
C ASP A 77 14.71 -3.45 35.22
N ASP A 78 15.30 -4.64 35.10
CA ASP A 78 15.38 -5.34 33.81
C ASP A 78 14.00 -5.79 33.32
N ALA A 79 13.16 -6.34 34.19
CA ALA A 79 11.78 -6.69 33.84
C ALA A 79 10.95 -5.47 33.39
N LEU A 80 11.16 -4.31 34.02
CA LEU A 80 10.52 -3.05 33.61
C LEU A 80 11.02 -2.58 32.24
N ARG A 81 12.32 -2.70 31.97
CA ARG A 81 12.89 -2.37 30.64
C ARG A 81 12.37 -3.29 29.55
N GLN A 82 12.32 -4.60 29.80
CA GLN A 82 11.80 -5.58 28.85
C GLN A 82 10.32 -5.35 28.56
N THR A 83 9.50 -5.11 29.59
CA THR A 83 8.07 -4.81 29.41
C THR A 83 7.85 -3.49 28.67
N ALA A 84 8.63 -2.45 28.98
CA ALA A 84 8.59 -1.19 28.23
C ALA A 84 8.97 -1.38 26.75
N GLY A 85 10.02 -2.16 26.47
CA GLY A 85 10.43 -2.51 25.11
C GLY A 85 9.36 -3.26 24.34
N LEU A 86 8.76 -4.29 24.95
CA LEU A 86 7.67 -5.07 24.35
C LEU A 86 6.41 -4.23 24.09
N VAL A 87 6.07 -3.31 24.99
CA VAL A 87 4.92 -2.42 24.80
C VAL A 87 5.19 -1.44 23.65
N ALA A 88 6.39 -0.85 23.59
CA ALA A 88 6.78 0.04 22.51
C ALA A 88 6.77 -0.68 21.15
N GLU A 89 7.33 -1.89 21.08
CA GLU A 89 7.30 -2.72 19.87
C GLU A 89 5.87 -3.07 19.45
N ARG A 90 5.03 -3.52 20.39
CA ARG A 90 3.62 -3.81 20.12
C ARG A 90 2.87 -2.59 19.60
N GLN A 91 3.15 -1.41 20.15
CA GLN A 91 2.52 -0.17 19.69
C GLN A 91 2.97 0.22 18.28
N GLN A 92 4.25 0.04 17.96
CA GLN A 92 4.76 0.24 16.60
C GLN A 92 4.14 -0.74 15.60
N VAL A 93 4.04 -2.02 15.95
CA VAL A 93 3.41 -3.05 15.11
C VAL A 93 1.92 -2.72 14.88
N GLN A 94 1.20 -2.28 15.90
CA GLN A 94 -0.20 -1.85 15.75
C GLN A 94 -0.35 -0.64 14.84
N GLN A 95 0.54 0.36 14.96
CA GLN A 95 0.54 1.52 14.08
C GLN A 95 0.79 1.10 12.63
N GLN A 96 1.79 0.24 12.39
CA GLN A 96 2.08 -0.28 11.04
C GLN A 96 0.90 -1.08 10.47
N ALA A 97 0.26 -1.93 11.28
CA ALA A 97 -0.92 -2.68 10.87
C ALA A 97 -2.10 -1.75 10.53
N SER A 98 -2.31 -0.69 11.31
CA SER A 98 -3.38 0.30 11.05
C SER A 98 -3.14 1.09 9.76
N VAL A 99 -1.89 1.48 9.47
CA VAL A 99 -1.52 2.16 8.22
C VAL A 99 -1.72 1.22 7.04
N ALA A 100 -1.27 -0.03 7.13
CA ALA A 100 -1.47 -1.02 6.08
C ALA A 100 -2.96 -1.29 5.79
N GLN A 101 -3.80 -1.33 6.83
CA GLN A 101 -5.25 -1.49 6.67
C GLN A 101 -5.91 -0.24 6.04
N SER A 102 -5.47 0.95 6.43
CA SER A 102 -5.91 2.22 5.84
C SER A 102 -5.51 2.35 4.36
N ASP A 103 -4.33 1.86 3.99
CA ASP A 103 -3.87 1.87 2.60
C ASP A 103 -4.71 0.92 1.74
N GLN A 104 -5.10 -0.24 2.28
CA GLN A 104 -5.99 -1.18 1.59
C GLN A 104 -7.38 -0.57 1.34
N SER A 105 -7.99 0.09 2.34
CA SER A 105 -9.30 0.73 2.16
C SER A 105 -9.23 1.89 1.16
N THR A 106 -8.19 2.71 1.23
CA THR A 106 -7.96 3.81 0.29
C THR A 106 -7.80 3.30 -1.14
N THR A 107 -7.10 2.16 -1.31
CA THR A 107 -6.92 1.53 -2.62
C THR A 107 -8.25 0.99 -3.16
N GLN A 108 -9.06 0.35 -2.31
CA GLN A 108 -10.39 -0.13 -2.70
C GLN A 108 -11.32 1.02 -3.12
N GLU A 109 -11.31 2.13 -2.39
CA GLU A 109 -12.10 3.31 -2.73
C GLU A 109 -11.72 3.87 -4.11
N ARG A 110 -10.40 3.99 -4.38
CA ARG A 110 -9.89 4.37 -5.70
C ARG A 110 -10.32 3.42 -6.81
N PHE A 111 -10.35 2.11 -6.54
CA PHE A 111 -10.85 1.13 -7.50
C PHE A 111 -12.33 1.36 -7.84
N TYR A 112 -13.17 1.63 -6.85
CA TYR A 112 -14.59 1.93 -7.08
C TYR A 112 -14.80 3.24 -7.85
N ASP A 113 -14.02 4.27 -7.54
CA ASP A 113 -14.09 5.54 -8.26
C ASP A 113 -13.64 5.40 -9.72
N LEU A 114 -12.58 4.65 -9.97
CA LEU A 114 -12.14 4.34 -11.34
C LEU A 114 -13.20 3.54 -12.09
N GLN A 115 -13.82 2.55 -11.44
CA GLN A 115 -14.90 1.76 -12.04
C GLN A 115 -16.08 2.66 -12.45
N ARG A 116 -16.49 3.59 -11.58
CA ARG A 116 -17.55 4.56 -11.91
C ARG A 116 -17.17 5.47 -13.07
N GLN A 117 -15.92 5.93 -13.12
CA GLN A 117 -15.43 6.75 -14.23
C GLN A 117 -15.46 5.99 -15.56
N ILE A 118 -15.04 4.73 -15.56
CA ILE A 118 -15.11 3.87 -16.75
C ILE A 118 -16.56 3.70 -17.20
N THR A 119 -17.48 3.35 -16.30
CA THR A 119 -18.90 3.19 -16.66
C THR A 119 -19.50 4.47 -17.23
N ASN A 120 -19.21 5.63 -16.63
CA ASN A 120 -19.67 6.92 -17.15
C ASN A 120 -19.10 7.24 -18.54
N LEU A 121 -17.83 6.89 -18.80
CA LEU A 121 -17.22 7.08 -20.11
C LEU A 121 -17.81 6.14 -21.16
N GLU A 122 -18.04 4.88 -20.81
CA GLU A 122 -18.72 3.92 -21.69
C GLU A 122 -20.14 4.38 -22.06
N GLU A 123 -20.89 4.92 -21.10
CA GLU A 123 -22.22 5.46 -21.36
C GLU A 123 -22.17 6.67 -22.30
N ARG A 124 -21.20 7.57 -22.12
CA ARG A 124 -20.98 8.69 -23.05
C ARG A 124 -20.63 8.21 -24.45
N GLU A 125 -19.73 7.24 -24.56
CA GLU A 125 -19.34 6.66 -25.84
C GLU A 125 -20.54 6.04 -26.56
N ARG A 126 -21.38 5.27 -25.84
CA ARG A 126 -22.64 4.74 -26.39
C ARG A 126 -23.58 5.84 -26.87
N GLN A 127 -23.68 6.96 -26.15
CA GLN A 127 -24.49 8.10 -26.58
C GLN A 127 -23.93 8.77 -27.83
N HIS A 128 -22.61 8.94 -27.91
CA HIS A 128 -21.95 9.49 -29.10
C HIS A 128 -22.16 8.60 -30.32
N GLN A 129 -22.01 7.29 -30.17
CA GLN A 129 -22.25 6.34 -31.25
C GLN A 129 -23.70 6.37 -31.74
N LYS A 130 -24.68 6.45 -30.84
CA LYS A 130 -26.10 6.62 -31.22
C LYS A 130 -26.33 7.89 -32.01
N LYS A 131 -25.78 9.02 -31.56
CA LYS A 131 -25.90 10.30 -32.28
C LYS A 131 -25.25 10.26 -33.66
N LEU A 132 -24.10 9.60 -33.80
CA LEU A 132 -23.45 9.41 -35.11
C LEU A 132 -24.32 8.54 -36.03
N ALA A 133 -24.88 7.45 -35.51
CA ALA A 133 -25.80 6.60 -36.27
C ALA A 133 -27.05 7.38 -36.73
N GLU A 134 -27.67 8.15 -35.84
CA GLU A 134 -28.82 9.01 -36.16
C GLU A 134 -28.48 10.08 -37.20
N ALA A 135 -27.31 10.73 -37.09
CA ALA A 135 -26.84 11.68 -38.08
C ALA A 135 -26.61 11.02 -39.45
N GLN A 136 -26.10 9.79 -39.47
CA GLN A 136 -25.90 9.02 -40.69
C GLN A 136 -27.24 8.63 -41.34
N THR A 137 -28.23 8.22 -40.55
CA THR A 137 -29.56 7.88 -41.09
C THR A 137 -30.27 9.11 -41.65
N LEU A 138 -30.18 10.25 -40.96
CA LEU A 138 -30.72 11.52 -41.46
C LEU A 138 -30.04 11.97 -42.77
N ALA A 139 -28.72 11.84 -42.88
CA ALA A 139 -28.00 12.15 -44.11
C ALA A 139 -28.47 11.25 -45.28
N ASN A 140 -28.59 9.94 -45.04
CA ASN A 140 -29.07 8.99 -46.04
C ASN A 140 -30.52 9.27 -46.47
N GLU A 141 -31.40 9.65 -45.54
CA GLU A 141 -32.79 10.01 -45.85
C GLU A 141 -32.87 11.26 -46.73
N VAL A 142 -32.05 12.28 -46.42
CA VAL A 142 -31.94 13.49 -47.26
C VAL A 142 -31.42 13.14 -48.65
N ASP A 143 -30.38 12.32 -48.77
CA ASP A 143 -29.82 11.91 -50.06
C ASP A 143 -30.81 11.06 -50.88
N GLN A 144 -31.58 10.17 -50.24
CA GLN A 144 -32.65 9.42 -50.91
C GLN A 144 -33.76 10.35 -51.43
N SER A 145 -34.13 11.37 -50.66
CA SER A 145 -35.13 12.36 -51.09
C SER A 145 -34.65 13.21 -52.28
N ARG A 146 -33.35 13.52 -52.36
CA ARG A 146 -32.74 14.26 -53.47
C ARG A 146 -32.61 13.38 -54.71
N THR A 147 -32.07 12.18 -54.55
CA THR A 147 -31.87 11.23 -55.67
C THR A 147 -33.19 10.85 -56.32
N THR A 148 -34.27 10.63 -55.58
CA THR A 148 -35.60 10.35 -56.18
C THR A 148 -36.13 11.52 -57.00
N ARG A 149 -35.98 12.76 -56.54
CA ARG A 149 -36.35 13.97 -57.30
C ARG A 149 -35.51 14.14 -58.55
N ASP A 150 -34.20 13.93 -58.44
CA ASP A 150 -33.28 14.05 -59.57
C ASP A 150 -33.54 12.95 -60.62
N LEU A 151 -33.85 11.73 -60.18
CA LEU A 151 -34.13 10.59 -61.06
C LEU A 151 -35.46 10.76 -61.81
N LEU A 152 -36.49 11.30 -61.15
CA LEU A 152 -37.74 11.68 -61.81
C LEU A 152 -37.52 12.79 -62.86
N THR A 153 -36.74 13.81 -62.52
CA THR A 153 -36.43 14.92 -63.43
C THR A 153 -35.62 14.44 -64.64
N ALA A 154 -34.60 13.61 -64.41
CA ALA A 154 -33.81 12.99 -65.46
C ALA A 154 -34.67 12.08 -66.36
N GLY A 155 -35.55 11.26 -65.78
CA GLY A 155 -36.46 10.40 -66.52
C GLY A 155 -37.40 11.20 -67.43
N LEU A 156 -38.00 12.27 -66.93
CA LEU A 156 -38.89 13.14 -67.70
C LEU A 156 -38.14 13.89 -68.81
N ALA A 157 -36.92 14.36 -68.53
CA ALA A 157 -36.07 14.98 -69.53
C ALA A 157 -35.74 14.01 -70.68
N VAL A 158 -35.33 12.78 -70.38
CA VAL A 158 -35.06 11.75 -71.40
C VAL A 158 -36.30 11.43 -72.22
N LEU A 159 -37.47 11.31 -71.59
CA LEU A 159 -38.73 11.04 -72.27
C LEU A 159 -39.11 12.18 -73.23
N SER A 160 -38.94 13.44 -72.80
CA SER A 160 -39.22 14.62 -73.62
C SER A 160 -38.30 14.69 -74.85
N VAL A 161 -37.00 14.43 -74.67
CA VAL A 161 -36.02 14.39 -75.77
C VAL A 161 -36.32 13.23 -76.71
N GLY A 162 -36.65 12.06 -76.18
CA GLY A 162 -37.05 10.89 -76.96
C GLY A 162 -38.27 11.16 -77.85
N LEU A 163 -39.29 11.86 -77.32
CA LEU A 163 -40.46 12.30 -78.09
C LEU A 163 -40.09 13.29 -79.19
N LEU A 164 -39.21 14.26 -78.92
CA LEU A 164 -38.75 15.20 -79.95
C LEU A 164 -38.01 14.50 -81.09
N VAL A 165 -37.13 13.54 -80.76
CA VAL A 165 -36.43 12.71 -81.75
C VAL A 165 -37.44 11.87 -82.56
N TYR A 166 -38.42 11.27 -81.88
CA TYR A 166 -39.47 10.47 -82.52
C TYR A 166 -40.30 11.31 -83.51
N VAL A 167 -40.76 12.50 -83.10
CA VAL A 167 -41.50 13.43 -83.97
C VAL A 167 -40.64 13.92 -85.13
N GLY A 168 -39.36 14.22 -84.90
CA GLY A 168 -38.41 14.59 -85.95
C GLY A 168 -38.26 13.49 -87.00
N ARG A 169 -38.14 12.23 -86.56
CA ARG A 169 -38.07 11.05 -87.45
C ARG A 169 -39.37 10.89 -88.25
N LEU A 170 -40.53 11.03 -87.62
CA LEU A 170 -41.83 10.98 -88.32
C LEU A 170 -41.97 12.10 -89.36
N ARG A 171 -41.53 13.32 -89.03
CA ARG A 171 -41.52 14.44 -89.97
C ARG A 171 -40.58 14.21 -91.14
N GLY A 172 -39.42 13.60 -90.92
CA GLY A 172 -38.48 13.20 -91.98
C GLY A 172 -39.08 12.15 -92.92
N GLN A 173 -39.78 11.15 -92.38
CA GLN A 173 -40.45 10.11 -93.16
C GLN A 173 -41.62 10.67 -94.00
N ARG A 174 -42.38 11.63 -93.47
CA ARG A 174 -43.46 12.31 -94.21
C ARG A 174 -42.96 13.33 -95.24
N ARG A 175 -41.67 13.72 -95.18
CA ARG A 175 -41.01 14.61 -96.14
C ARG A 175 -40.21 13.86 -97.22
N ALA A 176 -40.47 12.56 -97.42
CA ALA A 176 -39.92 11.84 -98.56
C ALA A 176 -40.25 12.58 -99.88
N PRO A 177 -39.27 12.86 -100.75
CA PRO A 177 -39.48 13.73 -101.90
C PRO A 177 -40.38 13.01 -102.91
N ALA A 178 -41.45 13.69 -103.33
CA ALA A 178 -42.18 13.32 -104.53
C ALA A 178 -41.17 13.26 -105.69
N LYS A 179 -40.89 12.05 -106.19
CA LYS A 179 -40.16 11.83 -107.44
C LYS A 179 -40.86 12.63 -108.54
N ARG A 180 -40.33 13.78 -108.89
CA ARG A 180 -40.75 14.56 -110.05
C ARG A 180 -40.19 13.85 -111.28
N LYS A 181 -41.02 13.00 -111.90
CA LYS A 181 -40.80 12.52 -113.27
C LYS A 181 -40.73 13.74 -114.20
N ARG A 182 -39.60 13.90 -114.87
CA ARG A 182 -39.52 14.36 -116.26
C ARG A 182 -38.46 13.51 -116.93
#